data_AF-A0A3D0VR38-F1
#
_entry.id   AF-A0A3D0VR38-F1
#
_cell.length_a   1.000
_cell.length_b   1.000
_cell.length_c   1.000
_cell.angle_alpha   90.00
_cell.angle_beta   90.00
_cell.angle_gamma   90.00
#
_symmetry.space_group_name_H-M   'P 1'
#
loop_
_entity.id
_entity.type
_entity.pdbx_description
1 polymer ?
#
loop_
_entity_poly.entity_id
_entity_poly.type
_entity_poly.pdbx_seq_one_letter_code
_entity_poly.pdbx_strand_id
1 'polypeptide(L)'
;MSRHHFHGKLQELIERAESGTAADVDFIFEHLTVHADFAMTRFVDFALGVVTSNVGFEQIRFYLFHGTQIQRNYASLYFNRLGEWDCVKEAFDQGLIDEVQAFAR
;
A
#
# COMPACT_ATOMS: atom_id res chain seq x y z
N MET A 1 -0.77 18.62 -7.97
CA MET A 1 -2.23 18.46 -7.82
C MET A 1 -2.76 17.69 -9.02
N SER A 2 -3.33 16.52 -8.78
CA SER A 2 -3.88 15.63 -9.82
C SER A 2 -4.95 16.33 -10.67
N ARG A 3 -4.98 16.04 -11.97
CA ARG A 3 -5.86 16.64 -12.99
C ARG A 3 -7.30 16.09 -12.93
N HIS A 4 -7.63 15.31 -11.91
CA HIS A 4 -8.91 14.64 -11.72
C HIS A 4 -9.48 14.94 -10.33
N HIS A 5 -10.68 15.52 -10.28
CA HIS A 5 -11.44 15.69 -9.05
C HIS A 5 -12.14 14.38 -8.71
N PHE A 6 -11.52 13.57 -7.84
CA PHE A 6 -12.19 12.42 -7.26
C PHE A 6 -13.18 12.90 -6.20
N HIS A 7 -14.21 12.10 -5.92
CA HIS A 7 -15.22 12.41 -4.90
C HIS A 7 -15.44 11.19 -4.01
N GLY A 8 -15.90 11.43 -2.77
CA GLY A 8 -16.19 10.35 -1.82
C GLY A 8 -14.92 9.65 -1.32
N LYS A 9 -15.01 8.34 -1.10
CA LYS A 9 -13.98 7.59 -0.37
C LYS A 9 -12.60 7.62 -1.01
N LEU A 10 -12.54 7.57 -2.35
CA LEU A 10 -11.25 7.62 -3.05
C LEU A 10 -10.52 8.95 -2.83
N GLN A 11 -11.23 10.08 -2.85
CA GLN A 11 -10.65 11.39 -2.61
C GLN A 11 -10.06 11.49 -1.20
N GLU A 12 -10.79 11.00 -0.18
CA GLU A 12 -10.29 10.94 1.20
C GLU A 12 -9.00 10.13 1.31
N LEU A 13 -8.93 8.95 0.68
CA LEU A 13 -7.73 8.11 0.71
C LEU A 13 -6.54 8.78 0.01
N ILE A 14 -6.77 9.50 -1.09
CA ILE A 14 -5.73 10.25 -1.80
C ILE A 14 -5.19 11.40 -0.93
N GLU A 15 -6.06 12.18 -0.28
CA GLU A 15 -5.64 13.30 0.58
C GLU A 15 -4.78 12.81 1.75
N ARG A 16 -5.14 11.66 2.33
CA ARG A 16 -4.37 10.97 3.36
C ARG A 16 -3.01 10.51 2.84
N ALA A 17 -2.99 9.91 1.65
CA ALA A 17 -1.75 9.45 1.04
C ALA A 17 -0.80 10.59 0.65
N GLU A 18 -1.33 11.73 0.17
CA GLU A 18 -0.55 12.93 -0.14
C GLU A 18 0.04 13.57 1.13
N SER A 19 -0.68 13.54 2.26
CA SER A 19 -0.15 13.92 3.58
C SER A 19 0.97 12.97 4.03
N GLY A 20 0.75 11.67 3.87
CA GLY A 20 1.76 10.63 4.05
C GLY A 20 2.29 10.51 5.48
N THR A 21 1.52 10.90 6.50
CA THR A 21 1.88 10.60 7.88
C THR A 21 1.67 9.11 8.19
N ALA A 22 2.31 8.58 9.24
CA ALA A 22 2.11 7.19 9.64
C ALA A 22 0.62 6.90 9.91
N ALA A 23 -0.08 7.77 10.63
CA ALA A 23 -1.50 7.63 10.93
C ALA A 23 -2.38 7.66 9.67
N ASP A 24 -1.98 8.43 8.65
CA ASP A 24 -2.71 8.46 7.38
C ASP A 24 -2.51 7.17 6.57
N VAL A 25 -1.29 6.62 6.58
CA VAL A 25 -1.02 5.30 5.97
C VAL A 25 -1.76 4.21 6.73
N ASP A 26 -1.76 4.22 8.06
CA ASP A 26 -2.49 3.27 8.88
C ASP A 26 -3.97 3.27 8.52
N PHE A 27 -4.58 4.46 8.43
CA PHE A 27 -5.96 4.63 8.00
C PHE A 27 -6.24 4.03 6.61
N ILE A 28 -5.32 4.19 5.66
CA ILE A 28 -5.46 3.58 4.33
C ILE A 28 -5.41 2.04 4.44
N PHE A 29 -4.48 1.50 5.23
CA PHE A 29 -4.29 0.06 5.42
C PHE A 29 -5.41 -0.60 6.24
N GLU A 30 -6.14 0.14 7.08
CA GLU A 30 -7.33 -0.35 7.80
C GLU A 30 -8.43 -0.83 6.86
N HIS A 31 -8.45 -0.35 5.61
CA HIS A 31 -9.42 -0.80 4.60
C HIS A 31 -9.06 -2.15 3.95
N LEU A 32 -7.82 -2.62 4.10
CA LEU A 32 -7.37 -3.91 3.56
C LEU A 32 -7.68 -5.04 4.54
N THR A 33 -8.96 -5.45 4.54
CA THR A 33 -9.45 -6.57 5.35
C THR A 33 -9.87 -7.74 4.46
N VAL A 34 -10.11 -8.92 5.06
CA VAL A 34 -10.64 -10.09 4.34
C VAL A 34 -12.04 -9.87 3.75
N HIS A 35 -12.72 -8.80 4.14
CA HIS A 35 -14.06 -8.42 3.65
C HIS A 35 -14.02 -7.24 2.68
N ALA A 36 -12.83 -6.72 2.34
CA ALA A 36 -12.70 -5.64 1.38
C ALA A 36 -13.20 -6.09 0.01
N ASP A 37 -14.11 -5.32 -0.59
CA ASP A 37 -14.53 -5.56 -1.95
C ASP A 37 -13.45 -5.14 -2.96
N PHE A 38 -13.62 -5.57 -4.20
CA PHE A 38 -12.68 -5.26 -5.26
C PHE A 38 -12.52 -3.75 -5.52
N ALA A 39 -13.58 -2.96 -5.33
CA ALA A 39 -13.50 -1.52 -5.58
C ALA A 39 -12.64 -0.83 -4.51
N MET A 40 -12.82 -1.18 -3.24
CA MET A 40 -12.05 -0.66 -2.12
C MET A 40 -10.57 -1.01 -2.24
N THR A 41 -10.24 -2.25 -2.58
CA THR A 41 -8.83 -2.63 -2.73
C THR A 41 -8.15 -1.90 -3.90
N ARG A 42 -8.88 -1.59 -4.98
CA ARG A 42 -8.39 -0.72 -6.07
C ARG A 42 -8.21 0.73 -5.63
N PHE A 43 -9.08 1.25 -4.76
CA PHE A 43 -8.92 2.59 -4.21
C PHE A 43 -7.68 2.69 -3.31
N VAL A 44 -7.48 1.70 -2.43
CA VAL A 44 -6.29 1.62 -1.59
C VAL A 44 -5.03 1.50 -2.45
N ASP A 45 -5.02 0.62 -3.44
CA ASP A 45 -3.88 0.45 -4.36
C ASP A 45 -3.47 1.77 -5.02
N PHE A 46 -4.46 2.52 -5.52
CA PHE A 46 -4.25 3.81 -6.14
C PHE A 46 -3.72 4.84 -5.13
N ALA A 47 -4.31 4.92 -3.94
CA ALA A 47 -3.90 5.86 -2.91
C ALA A 47 -2.47 5.57 -2.41
N LEU A 48 -2.10 4.32 -2.18
CA LEU A 48 -0.72 3.97 -1.81
C LEU A 48 0.29 4.42 -2.87
N GLY A 49 -0.08 4.35 -4.15
CA GLY A 49 0.75 4.81 -5.25
C GLY A 49 1.07 6.32 -5.24
N VAL A 50 0.36 7.14 -4.47
CA VAL A 50 0.65 8.58 -4.33
C VAL A 50 1.42 8.93 -3.05
N VAL A 51 1.71 7.95 -2.18
CA VAL A 51 2.53 8.16 -0.98
C VAL A 51 4.00 8.35 -1.38
N THR A 52 4.54 9.55 -1.09
CA THR A 52 5.91 9.94 -1.44
C THR A 52 6.75 10.40 -0.25
N SER A 53 6.14 10.52 0.93
CA SER A 53 6.85 10.91 2.15
C SER A 53 7.71 9.75 2.67
N ASN A 54 8.85 10.07 3.29
CA ASN A 54 9.70 9.05 3.90
C ASN A 54 9.01 8.35 5.09
N VAL A 55 8.19 9.09 5.85
CA VAL A 55 7.41 8.51 6.96
C VAL A 55 6.39 7.51 6.43
N GLY A 56 5.69 7.83 5.34
CA GLY A 56 4.72 6.94 4.72
C GLY A 56 5.40 5.71 4.12
N PHE A 57 6.57 5.88 3.50
CA PHE A 57 7.39 4.78 2.99
C PHE A 57 7.73 3.76 4.10
N GLU A 58 8.25 4.22 5.24
CA GLU A 58 8.57 3.34 6.38
C GLU A 58 7.32 2.68 6.97
N GLN A 59 6.18 3.37 6.98
CA GLN A 59 4.93 2.78 7.46
C GLN A 59 4.40 1.71 6.51
N ILE A 60 4.50 1.89 5.20
CA ILE A 60 4.17 0.84 4.22
C ILE A 60 5.12 -0.35 4.38
N ARG A 61 6.40 -0.09 4.66
CA ARG A 61 7.39 -1.14 4.95
C ARG A 61 7.02 -1.90 6.21
N PHE A 62 6.57 -1.23 7.26
CA PHE A 62 6.05 -1.91 8.46
C PHE A 62 4.93 -2.90 8.09
N TYR A 63 3.97 -2.51 7.25
CA TYR A 63 2.90 -3.42 6.81
C TYR A 63 3.38 -4.57 5.94
N LEU A 64 4.45 -4.41 5.16
CA LEU A 64 5.05 -5.52 4.41
C LEU A 64 5.53 -6.66 5.32
N PHE A 65 6.06 -6.34 6.51
CA PHE A 65 6.60 -7.34 7.43
C PHE A 65 5.60 -7.75 8.52
N HIS A 66 4.73 -6.84 8.95
CA HIS A 66 3.88 -7.03 10.14
C HIS A 66 2.38 -7.00 9.85
N GLY A 67 1.98 -6.68 8.62
CA GLY A 67 0.57 -6.68 8.21
C GLY A 67 -0.04 -8.07 8.08
N THR A 68 -1.35 -8.11 7.87
CA THR A 68 -2.08 -9.30 7.41
C THR A 68 -1.70 -9.66 5.97
N GLN A 69 -2.06 -10.85 5.48
CA GLN A 69 -1.68 -11.29 4.12
C GLN A 69 -2.09 -10.28 3.04
N ILE A 70 -3.32 -9.75 3.07
CA ILE A 70 -3.78 -8.76 2.09
C ILE A 70 -2.97 -7.46 2.19
N GLN A 71 -2.65 -7.00 3.40
CA GLN A 71 -1.85 -5.80 3.62
C GLN A 71 -0.43 -5.98 3.09
N ARG A 72 0.22 -7.11 3.37
CA ARG A 72 1.56 -7.43 2.84
C ARG A 72 1.58 -7.45 1.32
N ASN A 73 0.56 -8.04 0.69
CA ASN A 73 0.45 -8.08 -0.77
C ASN A 73 0.38 -6.67 -1.36
N TYR A 74 -0.46 -5.79 -0.82
CA TYR A 74 -0.55 -4.41 -1.30
C TYR A 74 0.68 -3.56 -0.98
N ALA A 75 1.37 -3.82 0.14
CA ALA A 75 2.67 -3.22 0.42
C ALA A 75 3.73 -3.69 -0.60
N SER A 76 3.75 -4.98 -0.96
CA SER A 76 4.63 -5.53 -1.99
C SER A 76 4.39 -4.85 -3.34
N LEU A 77 3.12 -4.67 -3.76
CA LEU A 77 2.78 -3.96 -4.99
C LEU A 77 3.28 -2.51 -5.02
N TYR A 78 3.22 -1.82 -3.87
CA TYR A 78 3.78 -0.47 -3.74
C TYR A 78 5.29 -0.47 -4.01
N PHE A 79 6.07 -1.30 -3.32
CA PHE A 79 7.53 -1.35 -3.49
C PHE A 79 7.95 -1.84 -4.87
N ASN A 80 7.26 -2.82 -5.44
CA ASN A 80 7.53 -3.31 -6.80
C ASN A 80 7.37 -2.19 -7.85
N ARG A 81 6.36 -1.32 -7.71
CA ARG A 81 6.17 -0.18 -8.62
C ARG A 81 7.24 0.89 -8.48
N LEU A 82 7.82 1.04 -7.29
CA LEU A 82 8.97 1.92 -7.06
C LEU A 82 10.31 1.31 -7.49
N GLY A 83 10.35 0.00 -7.74
CA GLY A 83 11.59 -0.72 -8.04
C GLY A 83 12.41 -1.06 -6.79
N GLU A 84 11.82 -0.91 -5.60
CA GLU A 84 12.44 -1.17 -4.30
C GLU A 84 12.44 -2.67 -4.01
N TRP A 85 13.39 -3.39 -4.61
CA TRP A 85 13.40 -4.85 -4.61
C TRP A 85 13.88 -5.47 -3.29
N ASP A 86 14.78 -4.80 -2.57
CA ASP A 86 15.49 -5.42 -1.44
C ASP A 86 14.54 -5.82 -0.31
N CYS A 87 13.58 -4.96 0.05
CA CYS A 87 12.59 -5.25 1.09
C CYS A 87 11.57 -6.30 0.65
N VAL A 88 11.17 -6.30 -0.63
CA VAL A 88 10.25 -7.31 -1.19
C VAL A 88 10.89 -8.68 -1.16
N LYS A 89 12.16 -8.77 -1.60
CA LYS A 89 12.93 -10.01 -1.54
C LYS A 89 13.08 -10.51 -0.11
N GLU A 90 13.40 -9.63 0.84
CA GLU A 90 13.49 -10.00 2.26
C GLU A 90 12.16 -10.57 2.78
N ALA A 91 11.03 -9.95 2.46
CA ALA A 91 9.71 -10.44 2.86
C ALA A 91 9.38 -11.80 2.22
N PHE A 92 9.76 -12.01 0.96
CA PHE A 92 9.61 -13.30 0.26
C PHE A 92 10.48 -14.39 0.88
N ASP A 93 11.76 -14.11 1.16
CA ASP A 93 12.69 -15.06 1.78
C ASP A 93 12.23 -15.47 3.20
N GLN A 94 11.49 -14.60 3.90
CA GLN A 94 10.84 -14.90 5.18
C GLN A 94 9.49 -15.63 5.05
N GLY A 95 9.01 -15.88 3.83
CA GLY A 95 7.73 -16.54 3.56
C GLY A 95 6.51 -15.68 3.91
N LEU A 96 6.66 -14.35 3.97
CA LEU A 96 5.57 -13.42 4.31
C LEU A 96 4.66 -13.10 3.12
N ILE A 97 5.20 -13.23 1.91
CA ILE A 97 4.51 -13.11 0.62
C ILE A 97 4.92 -14.28 -0.28
N ASP A 98 4.08 -14.64 -1.24
CA ASP A 98 4.37 -15.72 -2.20
C ASP A 98 5.11 -15.20 -3.45
N GLU A 99 5.49 -16.13 -4.32
CA GLU A 99 6.21 -15.83 -5.57
C GLU A 99 5.39 -14.93 -6.50
N VAL A 100 4.07 -15.12 -6.56
CA VAL A 100 3.18 -14.31 -7.41
C VAL A 100 3.21 -12.85 -6.96
N GLN A 101 3.15 -12.59 -5.66
CA GLN A 101 3.19 -11.25 -5.10
C GLN A 101 4.58 -10.63 -5.15
N ALA A 102 5.62 -11.43 -4.90
CA ALA A 102 7.00 -10.96 -5.01
C ALA A 102 7.27 -10.43 -6.43
N PHE A 103 6.87 -11.15 -7.48
CA PHE A 103 7.18 -10.78 -8.86
C PHE A 103 6.08 -10.00 -9.60
N ALA A 104 5.01 -9.57 -8.91
CA ALA A 104 3.95 -8.75 -9.50
C ALA A 104 4.47 -7.36 -9.89
N ARG A 105 4.16 -6.90 -11.12
CA ARG A 105 4.54 -5.58 -11.65
C ARG A 105 3.33 -4.86 -12.24
#